data_AF-A0A967CG76-F1
#
_entry.id   AF-A0A967CG76-F1
#
_cell.length_a   1.000
_cell.length_b   1.000
_cell.length_c   1.000
_cell.angle_alpha   90.00
_cell.angle_beta   90.00
_cell.angle_gamma   90.00
#
_symmetry.space_group_name_H-M   'P 1'
#
loop_
_entity.id
_entity.type
_entity.pdbx_description
1 polymer ?
#
loop_
_entity_poly.entity_id
_entity_poly.type
_entity_poly.pdbx_seq_one_letter_code
_entity_poly.pdbx_strand_id
1 'polypeptide(L)'
;MAEPRYVDRIDSVEAKVEALSRALATGDYAVALALADSIKDGVRAEAAFASAVPLDGDADAHANWSPVSGLPIQWHAWIAGWTHFRIVTVTAPDGRSRDHEPVDIEVVVPVAMAASLARELRVARLEHSASGTSLVRVVSQVYSETRTRGPDPVRRAHLTWSVTLDAREQATFVILVGNPAAELPRDVTDLTVSGEGSALEIGNAHHVASLSAQTGQLERLRYRRGHGLELFAGGEGHGEPPHIDWAHDYLASDRFQKFRVTNWDACPNVEVIRGPIVTIVRRWGFPHSPLHPMFPASRMLHYPGHGQLWSRWALRDDPELVAGDRLVQRNAYLTAPYPPDEGASQIGEWVTRFRNPVVVSQYPSREAGAVLFSTLSGDHSDTQASAPPGRLATAGEETTCALLKQSMWDALHDVQDDMFYTVDANLAGMGYVYDLRMPDGLASGRVEVTFTMPHRGRPMYRYLANPAVARLRQVPGVQDVTVVPVWDPPWGPDRMDDDTWRAMDFPVKPPVSTA
;
A
#
# COMPACT_ATOMS: atom_id res chain seq x y z
N MET A 1 -21.98 -35.99 -5.94
CA MET A 1 -21.70 -35.31 -7.22
C MET A 1 -20.23 -35.53 -7.51
N ALA A 2 -19.88 -36.03 -8.70
CA ALA A 2 -18.49 -36.09 -9.12
C ALA A 2 -17.97 -34.65 -9.27
N GLU A 3 -16.73 -34.38 -8.82
CA GLU A 3 -16.07 -33.09 -9.06
C GLU A 3 -16.07 -32.76 -10.56
N PRO A 4 -16.47 -31.54 -10.96
CA PRO A 4 -16.41 -31.14 -12.36
C PRO A 4 -14.96 -31.18 -12.85
N ARG A 5 -14.74 -31.74 -14.04
CA ARG A 5 -13.42 -31.81 -14.66
C ARG A 5 -13.01 -30.43 -15.13
N TYR A 6 -11.70 -30.18 -15.17
CA TYR A 6 -11.13 -28.88 -15.57
C TYR A 6 -11.67 -28.35 -16.91
N VAL A 7 -11.83 -29.21 -17.92
CA VAL A 7 -12.40 -28.86 -19.24
C VAL A 7 -13.84 -28.33 -19.21
N ASP A 8 -14.52 -28.53 -18.08
CA ASP A 8 -15.90 -28.10 -17.86
C ASP A 8 -15.96 -26.78 -17.04
N ARG A 9 -14.81 -26.18 -16.68
CA ARG A 9 -14.71 -24.89 -15.97
C ARG A 9 -14.90 -23.70 -16.92
N ILE A 10 -15.47 -22.63 -16.37
CA ILE A 10 -15.89 -21.45 -17.12
C ILE A 10 -15.09 -20.26 -16.62
N ASP A 11 -14.09 -19.87 -17.40
CA ASP A 11 -13.03 -18.99 -16.92
C ASP A 11 -13.15 -17.54 -17.41
N SER A 12 -13.55 -17.33 -18.66
CA SER A 12 -13.76 -15.97 -19.19
C SER A 12 -14.99 -15.31 -18.58
N VAL A 13 -14.93 -13.98 -18.45
CA VAL A 13 -16.07 -13.18 -18.02
C VAL A 13 -17.28 -13.45 -18.93
N GLU A 14 -17.08 -13.53 -20.25
CA GLU A 14 -18.16 -13.81 -21.21
C GLU A 14 -18.81 -15.17 -20.95
N ALA A 15 -18.02 -16.22 -20.75
CA ALA A 15 -18.55 -17.56 -20.56
C ALA A 15 -19.28 -17.68 -19.21
N LYS A 16 -18.83 -16.95 -18.17
CA LYS A 16 -19.51 -16.86 -16.88
C LYS A 16 -20.83 -16.11 -16.98
N VAL A 17 -20.89 -15.04 -17.79
CA VAL A 17 -22.14 -14.31 -18.07
C VAL A 17 -23.16 -15.22 -18.76
N GLU A 18 -22.73 -16.05 -19.72
CA GLU A 18 -23.61 -17.04 -20.33
C GLU A 18 -24.07 -18.11 -19.34
N ALA A 19 -23.19 -18.56 -18.45
CA ALA A 19 -23.52 -19.51 -17.39
C ALA A 19 -24.51 -18.94 -16.37
N LEU A 20 -24.36 -17.66 -16.02
CA LEU A 20 -25.27 -16.93 -15.16
C LEU A 20 -26.66 -16.86 -15.79
N SER A 21 -26.72 -16.54 -17.08
CA SER A 21 -27.98 -16.51 -17.84
C SER A 21 -28.68 -17.88 -17.84
N ARG A 22 -27.93 -18.98 -18.00
CA ARG A 22 -28.45 -20.35 -17.91
C ARG A 22 -28.96 -20.68 -16.51
N ALA A 23 -28.20 -20.36 -15.46
CA ALA A 23 -28.57 -20.65 -14.07
C ALA A 23 -29.85 -19.91 -13.65
N LEU A 24 -30.00 -18.65 -14.10
CA LEU A 24 -31.22 -17.87 -13.88
C LEU A 24 -32.44 -18.48 -14.60
N ALA A 25 -32.26 -18.96 -15.83
CA ALA A 25 -33.33 -19.60 -16.60
C ALA A 25 -33.78 -20.94 -16.00
N THR A 26 -32.88 -21.68 -15.34
CA THR A 26 -33.19 -22.95 -14.67
C THR A 26 -33.62 -22.78 -13.21
N GLY A 27 -33.62 -21.57 -12.66
CA GLY A 27 -33.97 -21.29 -11.27
C GLY A 27 -32.92 -21.73 -10.24
N ASP A 28 -31.68 -21.95 -10.66
CA ASP A 28 -30.58 -22.31 -9.77
C ASP A 28 -29.92 -21.04 -9.21
N TYR A 29 -30.59 -20.45 -8.22
CA TYR A 29 -30.19 -19.18 -7.64
C TYR A 29 -28.86 -19.25 -6.86
N ALA A 30 -28.47 -20.43 -6.36
CA ALA A 30 -27.21 -20.59 -5.65
C ALA A 30 -26.02 -20.48 -6.62
N VAL A 31 -26.11 -21.16 -7.76
CA VAL A 31 -25.11 -21.06 -8.83
C VAL A 31 -25.10 -19.67 -9.45
N ALA A 32 -26.28 -19.06 -9.64
CA ALA A 32 -26.38 -17.69 -10.15
C ALA A 32 -25.68 -16.67 -9.24
N LEU A 33 -25.86 -16.75 -7.91
CA LEU A 33 -25.19 -15.87 -6.95
C LEU A 33 -23.67 -16.07 -6.98
N ALA A 34 -23.19 -17.32 -6.98
CA ALA A 34 -21.77 -17.63 -7.05
C ALA A 34 -21.11 -17.12 -8.36
N LEU A 35 -21.80 -17.28 -9.50
CA LEU A 35 -21.34 -16.77 -10.79
C LEU A 35 -21.32 -15.24 -10.82
N ALA A 36 -22.31 -14.58 -10.23
CA ALA A 36 -22.36 -13.12 -10.15
C ALA A 36 -21.17 -12.54 -9.36
N ASP A 37 -20.83 -13.15 -8.21
CA ASP A 37 -19.65 -12.77 -7.43
C ASP A 37 -18.34 -13.04 -8.21
N SER A 38 -18.24 -14.19 -8.90
CA SER A 38 -17.06 -14.53 -9.71
C SER A 38 -16.86 -13.62 -10.92
N ILE A 39 -17.94 -13.18 -11.58
CA ILE A 39 -17.90 -12.24 -12.71
C ILE A 39 -17.40 -10.87 -12.24
N LYS A 40 -17.86 -10.41 -11.08
CA LYS A 40 -17.43 -9.15 -10.46
C LYS A 40 -15.91 -9.12 -10.26
N ASP A 41 -15.33 -10.21 -9.77
CA ASP A 41 -13.88 -10.31 -9.59
C ASP A 41 -13.12 -10.51 -10.91
N GLY A 42 -13.68 -11.29 -11.86
CA GLY A 42 -13.11 -11.46 -13.20
C GLY A 42 -13.01 -10.16 -14.00
N VAL A 43 -14.05 -9.33 -13.98
CA VAL A 43 -14.06 -8.02 -14.66
C VAL A 43 -13.03 -7.06 -14.04
N ARG A 44 -12.83 -7.11 -12.72
CA ARG A 44 -11.80 -6.29 -12.05
C ARG A 44 -10.40 -6.69 -12.46
N ALA A 45 -10.17 -7.99 -12.50
CA ALA A 45 -8.94 -8.56 -12.99
C ALA A 45 -8.70 -8.00 -14.40
N GLU A 46 -9.61 -8.25 -15.35
CA GLU A 46 -9.51 -7.79 -16.75
C GLU A 46 -9.36 -6.27 -16.91
N ALA A 47 -10.09 -5.45 -16.16
CA ALA A 47 -9.98 -3.99 -16.20
C ALA A 47 -8.62 -3.50 -15.68
N ALA A 48 -8.09 -4.12 -14.63
CA ALA A 48 -6.74 -3.83 -14.17
C ALA A 48 -5.67 -4.26 -15.20
N PHE A 49 -5.88 -5.37 -15.93
CA PHE A 49 -5.01 -5.80 -17.04
C PHE A 49 -5.03 -4.86 -18.22
N ALA A 50 -6.21 -4.39 -18.63
CA ALA A 50 -6.36 -3.46 -19.76
C ALA A 50 -5.63 -2.11 -19.50
N SER A 51 -5.44 -1.75 -18.22
CA SER A 51 -4.73 -0.52 -17.83
C SER A 51 -3.21 -0.66 -17.71
N ALA A 52 -2.66 -1.88 -17.76
CA ALA A 52 -1.23 -2.16 -17.58
C ALA A 52 -0.42 -2.07 -18.90
N VAL A 53 -0.58 -0.96 -19.62
CA VAL A 53 0.24 -0.63 -20.81
C VAL A 53 1.61 -0.14 -20.31
N PRO A 54 2.73 -0.49 -20.97
CA PRO A 54 4.03 0.11 -20.67
C PRO A 54 3.91 1.64 -20.70
N LEU A 55 4.25 2.28 -19.59
CA LEU A 55 4.20 3.74 -19.46
C LEU A 55 5.57 4.32 -19.80
N ASP A 56 5.59 5.57 -20.30
CA ASP A 56 6.84 6.31 -20.52
C ASP A 56 7.72 6.25 -19.24
N GLY A 57 9.00 5.88 -19.41
CA GLY A 57 9.99 5.73 -18.33
C GLY A 57 10.25 4.31 -17.81
N ASP A 58 9.49 3.29 -18.24
CA ASP A 58 9.78 1.88 -17.88
C ASP A 58 11.16 1.41 -18.39
N ALA A 59 11.56 1.88 -19.58
CA ALA A 59 12.86 1.56 -20.18
C ALA A 59 14.06 2.07 -19.36
N ASP A 60 13.88 3.15 -18.61
CA ASP A 60 14.95 3.78 -17.82
C ASP A 60 15.06 3.20 -16.40
N ALA A 61 14.17 2.26 -16.03
CA ALA A 61 14.15 1.68 -14.69
C ALA A 61 15.50 1.08 -14.30
N HIS A 62 16.16 0.35 -15.20
CA HIS A 62 17.50 -0.20 -14.97
C HIS A 62 18.60 0.87 -14.87
N ALA A 63 18.46 2.00 -15.59
CA ALA A 63 19.46 3.06 -15.61
C ALA A 63 19.43 3.95 -14.35
N ASN A 64 18.33 3.91 -13.60
CA ASN A 64 18.10 4.74 -12.41
C ASN A 64 18.67 4.17 -11.10
N TRP A 65 19.27 2.98 -11.13
CA TRP A 65 19.86 2.32 -9.97
C TRP A 65 21.36 2.06 -10.17
N SER A 66 22.16 2.39 -9.16
CA SER A 66 23.61 2.16 -9.13
C SER A 66 23.97 1.04 -8.15
N PRO A 67 25.03 0.25 -8.38
CA PRO A 67 25.47 -0.77 -7.44
C PRO A 67 26.06 -0.14 -6.17
N VAL A 68 25.79 -0.69 -4.98
CA VAL A 68 26.27 -0.14 -3.69
C VAL A 68 27.80 -0.03 -3.59
N SER A 69 28.55 -0.75 -4.43
CA SER A 69 30.00 -0.61 -4.55
C SER A 69 30.46 0.79 -4.99
N GLY A 70 29.55 1.60 -5.53
CA GLY A 70 29.81 3.02 -5.84
C GLY A 70 29.72 3.96 -4.64
N LEU A 71 29.25 3.49 -3.47
CA LEU A 71 29.24 4.28 -2.24
C LEU A 71 30.61 4.24 -1.54
N PRO A 72 30.89 5.17 -0.61
CA PRO A 72 32.11 5.12 0.20
C PRO A 72 32.28 3.82 1.00
N ILE A 73 33.53 3.34 1.09
CA ILE A 73 33.86 2.06 1.73
C ILE A 73 33.45 2.02 3.21
N GLN A 74 33.51 3.16 3.91
CA GLN A 74 33.11 3.25 5.32
C GLN A 74 31.64 2.90 5.59
N TRP A 75 30.77 2.97 4.58
CA TRP A 75 29.35 2.67 4.74
C TRP A 75 28.98 1.24 4.35
N HIS A 76 29.88 0.49 3.73
CA HIS A 76 29.61 -0.87 3.25
C HIS A 76 29.16 -1.80 4.38
N ALA A 77 29.73 -1.64 5.58
CA ALA A 77 29.31 -2.39 6.75
C ALA A 77 27.87 -2.05 7.21
N TRP A 78 27.45 -0.78 7.03
CA TRP A 78 26.13 -0.30 7.44
C TRP A 78 25.03 -0.70 6.47
N ILE A 79 25.33 -0.72 5.16
CA ILE A 79 24.45 -1.17 4.07
C ILE A 79 24.66 -2.64 3.69
N ALA A 80 25.30 -3.44 4.54
CA ALA A 80 25.55 -4.84 4.24
C ALA A 80 24.23 -5.58 3.91
N GLY A 81 24.22 -6.36 2.82
CA GLY A 81 23.04 -7.07 2.32
C GLY A 81 22.28 -6.34 1.21
N TRP A 82 22.45 -5.03 1.06
CA TRP A 82 21.83 -4.24 -0.01
C TRP A 82 22.68 -4.29 -1.29
N THR A 83 22.06 -4.31 -2.46
CA THR A 83 22.79 -4.45 -3.74
C THR A 83 22.81 -3.19 -4.58
N HIS A 84 21.73 -2.40 -4.56
CA HIS A 84 21.59 -1.21 -5.38
C HIS A 84 21.13 0.00 -4.57
N PHE A 85 21.43 1.19 -5.08
CA PHE A 85 21.00 2.45 -4.49
C PHE A 85 20.65 3.50 -5.56
N ARG A 86 19.92 4.52 -5.13
CA ARG A 86 19.62 5.74 -5.88
C ARG A 86 19.72 6.94 -4.94
N ILE A 87 20.24 8.06 -5.43
CA ILE A 87 20.35 9.30 -4.66
C ILE A 87 19.27 10.28 -5.09
N VAL A 88 18.61 10.88 -4.11
CA VAL A 88 17.66 11.98 -4.31
C VAL A 88 18.02 13.14 -3.39
N THR A 89 17.65 14.35 -3.78
CA THR A 89 17.84 15.53 -2.95
C THR A 89 16.53 16.26 -2.79
N VAL A 90 16.27 16.66 -1.56
CA VAL A 90 15.04 17.32 -1.16
C VAL A 90 15.38 18.76 -0.78
N THR A 91 14.67 19.70 -1.39
CA THR A 91 14.87 21.13 -1.17
C THR A 91 13.54 21.80 -0.84
N ALA A 92 13.58 22.85 -0.03
CA ALA A 92 12.45 23.74 0.19
C ALA A 92 12.54 24.94 -0.79
N PRO A 93 11.66 25.06 -1.80
CA PRO A 93 11.79 26.10 -2.83
C PRO A 93 11.69 27.54 -2.27
N ASP A 94 10.96 27.71 -1.18
CA ASP A 94 10.79 28.99 -0.49
C ASP A 94 11.89 29.29 0.53
N GLY A 95 12.85 28.36 0.70
CA GLY A 95 13.95 28.49 1.64
C GLY A 95 13.52 28.51 3.11
N ARG A 96 12.30 28.09 3.44
CA ARG A 96 11.81 28.01 4.83
C ARG A 96 12.13 26.64 5.44
N SER A 97 12.21 26.60 6.76
CA SER A 97 12.35 25.35 7.49
C SER A 97 11.12 24.46 7.29
N ARG A 98 11.35 23.15 7.34
CA ARG A 98 10.36 22.09 7.19
C ARG A 98 10.45 21.19 8.39
N ASP A 99 9.29 20.87 8.94
CA ASP A 99 9.17 19.97 10.07
C ASP A 99 8.29 18.79 9.68
N HIS A 100 8.89 17.59 9.70
CA HIS A 100 8.26 16.31 9.39
C HIS A 100 7.39 16.32 8.12
N GLU A 101 7.80 17.05 7.08
CA GLU A 101 7.04 17.12 5.83
C GLU A 101 7.12 15.78 5.10
N PRO A 102 5.99 15.15 4.73
CA PRO A 102 6.04 13.92 3.97
C PRO A 102 6.54 14.20 2.54
N VAL A 103 7.51 13.41 2.11
CA VAL A 103 7.93 13.26 0.73
C VAL A 103 7.30 11.98 0.20
N ASP A 104 6.74 12.03 -1.01
CA ASP A 104 6.17 10.88 -1.70
C ASP A 104 6.63 10.88 -3.15
N ILE A 105 7.29 9.81 -3.58
CA ILE A 105 7.76 9.65 -4.95
C ILE A 105 7.34 8.30 -5.51
N GLU A 106 7.10 8.25 -6.81
CA GLU A 106 7.01 6.99 -7.52
C GLU A 106 8.43 6.45 -7.79
N VAL A 107 8.66 5.19 -7.44
CA VAL A 107 9.88 4.46 -7.77
C VAL A 107 9.56 3.33 -8.73
N VAL A 108 10.42 3.17 -9.73
CA VAL A 108 10.34 2.08 -10.72
C VAL A 108 11.55 1.17 -10.50
N VAL A 109 11.29 -0.11 -10.25
CA VAL A 109 12.29 -1.11 -9.90
C VAL A 109 12.14 -2.32 -10.82
N PRO A 110 13.21 -2.78 -11.48
CA PRO A 110 13.15 -4.04 -12.24
C PRO A 110 12.71 -5.21 -11.36
N VAL A 111 11.84 -6.09 -11.87
CA VAL A 111 11.32 -7.24 -11.09
C VAL A 111 12.46 -8.12 -10.56
N ALA A 112 13.57 -8.23 -11.30
CA ALA A 112 14.72 -9.03 -10.90
C ALA A 112 15.52 -8.45 -9.71
N MET A 113 15.32 -7.18 -9.37
CA MET A 113 16.10 -6.49 -8.34
C MET A 113 15.54 -6.70 -6.92
N ALA A 114 14.24 -6.98 -6.80
CA ALA A 114 13.58 -7.19 -5.52
C ALA A 114 12.34 -8.08 -5.68
N ALA A 115 12.18 -9.02 -4.74
CA ALA A 115 11.02 -9.88 -4.64
C ALA A 115 9.81 -9.14 -4.04
N SER A 116 10.04 -8.21 -3.10
CA SER A 116 9.00 -7.39 -2.48
C SER A 116 9.49 -5.97 -2.20
N LEU A 117 8.89 -4.96 -2.84
CA LEU A 117 9.29 -3.57 -2.62
C LEU A 117 8.95 -3.07 -1.21
N ALA A 118 7.87 -3.57 -0.60
CA ALA A 118 7.51 -3.25 0.78
C ALA A 118 8.60 -3.65 1.79
N ARG A 119 9.27 -4.78 1.57
CA ARG A 119 10.39 -5.25 2.40
C ARG A 119 11.72 -4.69 1.96
N GLU A 120 11.94 -4.50 0.66
CA GLU A 120 13.25 -4.25 0.09
C GLU A 120 13.45 -2.82 -0.39
N LEU A 121 12.63 -1.85 -0.02
CA LEU A 121 12.97 -0.43 -0.19
C LEU A 121 13.21 0.21 1.17
N ARG A 122 14.34 0.90 1.30
CA ARG A 122 14.71 1.66 2.50
C ARG A 122 15.27 3.01 2.13
N VAL A 123 15.08 3.98 3.01
CA VAL A 123 15.61 5.33 2.86
C VAL A 123 16.61 5.62 3.97
N ALA A 124 17.74 6.23 3.59
CA ALA A 124 18.72 6.78 4.51
C ALA A 124 18.94 8.26 4.21
N ARG A 125 19.11 9.09 5.25
CA ARG A 125 19.53 10.49 5.14
C ARG A 125 21.04 10.56 5.24
N LEU A 126 21.64 11.41 4.43
CA LEU A 126 23.02 11.83 4.58
C LEU A 126 23.11 12.96 5.62
N GLU A 127 23.84 12.73 6.69
CA GLU A 127 24.07 13.73 7.75
C GLU A 127 25.53 14.14 7.81
N HIS A 128 25.76 15.45 7.93
CA HIS A 128 27.08 16.03 8.11
C HIS A 128 27.25 16.44 9.57
N SER A 129 28.29 15.92 10.21
CA SER A 129 28.63 16.20 11.60
C SER A 129 30.05 16.72 11.73
N ALA A 130 30.41 17.25 12.90
CA ALA A 130 31.81 17.61 13.20
C ALA A 130 32.77 16.42 13.11
N SER A 131 32.26 15.18 13.19
CA SER A 131 32.98 13.92 13.03
C SER A 131 32.92 13.34 11.60
N GLY A 132 32.49 14.13 10.63
CA GLY A 132 32.38 13.74 9.22
C GLY A 132 30.97 13.35 8.78
N THR A 133 30.90 12.76 7.59
CA THR A 133 29.64 12.44 6.90
C THR A 133 29.20 11.00 7.16
N SER A 134 27.93 10.82 7.54
CA SER A 134 27.36 9.51 7.91
C SER A 134 25.95 9.30 7.33
N LEU A 135 25.52 8.04 7.23
CA LEU A 135 24.17 7.67 6.82
C LEU A 135 23.32 7.32 8.04
N VAL A 136 22.13 7.91 8.11
CA VAL A 136 21.15 7.63 9.17
C VAL A 136 19.90 7.04 8.55
N ARG A 137 19.41 5.93 9.11
CA ARG A 137 18.17 5.30 8.64
C ARG A 137 17.00 6.25 8.85
N VAL A 138 16.14 6.36 7.85
CA VAL A 138 14.89 7.12 7.91
C VAL A 138 13.73 6.12 7.86
N VAL A 139 12.72 6.35 8.68
CA VAL A 139 11.47 5.58 8.59
C VAL A 139 10.86 5.84 7.22
N SER A 140 10.59 4.77 6.48
CA SER A 140 10.04 4.84 5.13
C SER A 140 8.94 3.80 4.95
N GLN A 141 7.97 4.12 4.10
CA GLN A 141 6.84 3.25 3.80
C GLN A 141 6.66 3.15 2.29
N VAL A 142 6.32 1.95 1.81
CA VAL A 142 5.96 1.70 0.42
C VAL A 142 4.47 1.36 0.33
N TYR A 143 3.80 1.86 -0.70
CA TYR A 143 2.42 1.51 -1.00
C TYR A 143 2.13 1.57 -2.51
N SER A 144 0.99 1.05 -2.94
CA SER A 144 0.54 1.14 -4.34
C SER A 144 1.46 0.46 -5.35
N GLU A 145 1.92 -0.74 -5.05
CA GLU A 145 2.77 -1.50 -5.98
C GLU A 145 1.95 -2.02 -7.17
N THR A 146 2.47 -1.81 -8.37
CA THR A 146 1.92 -2.36 -9.61
C THR A 146 3.05 -3.00 -10.40
N ARG A 147 2.72 -4.00 -11.23
CA ARG A 147 3.71 -4.73 -12.04
C ARG A 147 3.35 -4.60 -13.51
N THR A 148 4.31 -4.24 -14.33
CA THR A 148 4.14 -4.24 -15.79
C THR A 148 4.51 -5.60 -16.37
N ARG A 149 3.88 -5.98 -17.48
CA ARG A 149 4.22 -7.18 -18.27
C ARG A 149 5.01 -6.76 -19.51
N GLY A 150 5.95 -7.59 -19.93
CA GLY A 150 6.81 -7.32 -21.06
C GLY A 150 8.12 -8.11 -21.00
N PRO A 151 9.01 -7.97 -21.99
CA PRO A 151 10.33 -8.59 -21.96
C PRO A 151 11.17 -8.12 -20.77
N ASP A 152 11.00 -6.87 -20.33
CA ASP A 152 11.68 -6.26 -19.19
C ASP A 152 10.65 -5.77 -18.15
N PRO A 153 10.08 -6.68 -17.34
CA PRO A 153 9.00 -6.30 -16.42
C PRO A 153 9.54 -5.49 -15.24
N VAL A 154 8.80 -4.43 -14.87
CA VAL A 154 9.13 -3.55 -13.75
C VAL A 154 8.01 -3.55 -12.70
N ARG A 155 8.37 -3.18 -11.47
CA ARG A 155 7.48 -2.88 -10.36
C ARG A 155 7.48 -1.38 -10.12
N ARG A 156 6.32 -0.76 -10.08
CA ARG A 156 6.13 0.66 -9.73
C ARG A 156 5.50 0.73 -8.36
N ALA A 157 6.04 1.54 -7.46
CA ALA A 157 5.45 1.74 -6.16
C ALA A 157 5.65 3.18 -5.69
N HIS A 158 4.77 3.65 -4.79
CA HIS A 158 5.00 4.90 -4.08
C HIS A 158 5.86 4.62 -2.85
N LEU A 159 6.94 5.40 -2.71
CA LEU A 159 7.83 5.40 -1.55
C LEU A 159 7.67 6.74 -0.83
N THR A 160 7.32 6.68 0.45
CA THR A 160 7.14 7.86 1.30
C THR A 160 8.04 7.84 2.53
N TRP A 161 8.52 9.01 2.92
CA TRP A 161 9.26 9.27 4.17
C TRP A 161 9.06 10.72 4.61
N SER A 162 9.35 11.05 5.87
CA SER A 162 9.29 12.44 6.35
C SER A 162 10.65 13.14 6.28
N VAL A 163 10.64 14.44 6.00
CA VAL A 163 11.84 15.29 5.99
C VAL A 163 11.71 16.46 6.97
N THR A 164 12.80 16.74 7.68
CA THR A 164 12.98 17.96 8.48
C THR A 164 14.18 18.72 7.93
N LEU A 165 13.97 19.96 7.51
CA LEU A 165 14.95 20.86 6.90
C LEU A 165 15.01 22.17 7.70
N ASP A 166 16.20 22.70 7.92
CA ASP A 166 16.38 24.08 8.31
C ASP A 166 16.17 25.04 7.13
N ALA A 167 16.06 26.34 7.41
CA ALA A 167 15.84 27.35 6.39
C ALA A 167 16.99 27.36 5.36
N ARG A 168 16.62 27.21 4.07
CA ARG A 168 17.54 27.09 2.92
C ARG A 168 18.44 25.86 2.95
N GLU A 169 18.17 24.90 3.84
CA GLU A 169 18.85 23.60 3.82
C GLU A 169 18.36 22.76 2.64
N GLN A 170 19.24 21.91 2.14
CA GLN A 170 18.90 20.78 1.28
C GLN A 170 19.34 19.49 1.96
N ALA A 171 18.54 18.44 1.85
CA ALA A 171 18.87 17.13 2.39
C ALA A 171 19.05 16.11 1.29
N THR A 172 20.14 15.34 1.37
CA THR A 172 20.44 14.25 0.45
C THR A 172 19.98 12.93 1.07
N PHE A 173 19.27 12.12 0.29
CA PHE A 173 18.80 10.81 0.69
C PHE A 173 19.34 9.74 -0.25
N VAL A 174 19.63 8.58 0.34
CA VAL A 174 20.03 7.35 -0.36
C VAL A 174 18.89 6.36 -0.21
N ILE A 175 18.28 6.00 -1.33
CA ILE A 175 17.26 4.96 -1.42
C ILE A 175 17.98 3.66 -1.76
N LEU A 176 17.77 2.60 -0.99
CA LEU A 176 18.42 1.30 -1.16
C LEU A 176 17.42 0.21 -1.53
N VAL A 177 17.87 -0.73 -2.35
CA VAL A 177 17.06 -1.85 -2.83
C VAL A 177 17.87 -3.14 -3.02
N GLY A 178 17.15 -4.27 -3.04
CA GLY A 178 17.67 -5.59 -3.36
C GLY A 178 18.42 -6.23 -2.22
N ASN A 179 17.75 -6.32 -1.05
CA ASN A 179 18.19 -7.16 0.06
C ASN A 179 17.15 -8.27 0.25
N PRO A 180 17.39 -9.49 -0.25
CA PRO A 180 16.42 -10.59 -0.15
C PRO A 180 16.17 -11.04 1.30
N ALA A 181 17.06 -10.71 2.23
CA ALA A 181 16.87 -10.99 3.65
C ALA A 181 16.05 -9.91 4.37
N ALA A 182 15.71 -8.80 3.71
CA ALA A 182 14.97 -7.70 4.33
C ALA A 182 13.58 -8.16 4.82
N GLU A 183 13.24 -7.74 6.03
CA GLU A 183 11.97 -8.05 6.68
C GLU A 183 10.96 -6.92 6.41
N LEU A 184 9.67 -7.13 6.74
CA LEU A 184 8.73 -6.01 6.72
C LEU A 184 9.15 -4.95 7.75
N PRO A 185 9.26 -3.65 7.38
CA PRO A 185 9.54 -2.61 8.35
C PRO A 185 8.49 -2.61 9.48
N ARG A 186 8.95 -2.72 10.72
CA ARG A 186 8.12 -2.51 11.93
C ARG A 186 8.56 -1.25 12.65
N ASP A 187 8.69 -0.16 11.90
CA ASP A 187 8.99 1.14 12.47
C ASP A 187 7.85 1.56 13.40
N VAL A 188 8.17 1.86 14.65
CA VAL A 188 7.19 2.36 15.62
C VAL A 188 7.19 3.87 15.52
N THR A 189 6.08 4.42 15.06
CA THR A 189 5.80 5.85 15.07
C THR A 189 4.66 6.14 16.04
N ASP A 190 4.26 7.40 16.15
CA ASP A 190 3.07 7.74 16.92
C ASP A 190 1.76 7.38 16.19
N LEU A 191 1.83 6.99 14.91
CA LEU A 191 0.68 6.55 14.12
C LEU A 191 0.19 5.18 14.59
N THR A 192 -1.10 5.13 14.89
CA THR A 192 -1.83 3.96 15.38
C THR A 192 -3.04 3.73 14.51
N VAL A 193 -3.27 2.48 14.12
CA VAL A 193 -4.43 2.10 13.31
C VAL A 193 -5.06 0.88 13.93
N SER A 194 -6.36 0.96 14.23
CA SER A 194 -7.15 -0.15 14.73
C SER A 194 -8.50 -0.20 14.02
N GLY A 195 -9.24 -1.29 14.20
CA GLY A 195 -10.48 -1.55 13.48
C GLY A 195 -10.28 -2.36 12.20
N GLU A 196 -11.39 -2.60 11.48
CA GLU A 196 -11.45 -3.51 10.34
C GLU A 196 -12.27 -2.93 9.18
N GLY A 197 -11.90 -3.27 7.94
CA GLY A 197 -12.56 -2.76 6.75
C GLY A 197 -12.55 -1.23 6.71
N SER A 198 -13.71 -0.62 6.45
CA SER A 198 -13.89 0.84 6.51
C SER A 198 -14.00 1.40 7.93
N ALA A 199 -14.24 0.57 8.94
CA ALA A 199 -14.45 0.98 10.33
C ALA A 199 -13.11 1.11 11.07
N LEU A 200 -12.34 2.14 10.74
CA LEU A 200 -10.99 2.34 11.30
C LEU A 200 -10.95 3.46 12.32
N GLU A 201 -10.15 3.27 13.36
CA GLU A 201 -9.62 4.36 14.18
C GLU A 201 -8.15 4.57 13.85
N ILE A 202 -7.85 5.74 13.30
CA ILE A 202 -6.50 6.16 12.90
C ILE A 202 -6.08 7.30 13.83
N GLY A 203 -5.11 7.08 14.70
CA GLY A 203 -4.69 8.06 15.68
C GLY A 203 -3.19 8.34 15.64
N ASN A 204 -2.79 9.51 16.12
CA ASN A 204 -1.42 9.87 16.40
C ASN A 204 -1.27 10.49 17.79
N ALA A 205 -0.14 11.12 18.11
CA ALA A 205 0.06 11.78 19.41
C ALA A 205 -0.93 12.93 19.70
N HIS A 206 -1.58 13.45 18.66
CA HIS A 206 -2.44 14.62 18.71
C HIS A 206 -3.91 14.32 18.47
N HIS A 207 -4.25 13.46 17.52
CA HIS A 207 -5.62 13.24 17.06
C HIS A 207 -5.98 11.76 17.00
N VAL A 208 -7.28 11.48 16.99
CA VAL A 208 -7.87 10.18 16.64
C VAL A 208 -8.99 10.46 15.63
N ALA A 209 -8.80 9.99 14.41
CA ALA A 209 -9.80 9.98 13.34
C ALA A 209 -10.56 8.65 13.39
N SER A 210 -11.87 8.71 13.57
CA SER A 210 -12.77 7.55 13.47
C SER A 210 -13.51 7.61 12.15
N LEU A 211 -13.39 6.54 11.36
CA LEU A 211 -14.04 6.40 10.06
C LEU A 211 -15.38 5.65 10.21
N SER A 212 -16.36 6.06 9.42
CA SER A 212 -17.67 5.42 9.33
C SER A 212 -17.54 3.97 8.90
N ALA A 213 -18.16 3.05 9.64
CA ALA A 213 -18.17 1.64 9.26
C ALA A 213 -18.86 1.40 7.91
N GLN A 214 -19.91 2.17 7.61
CA GLN A 214 -20.71 2.05 6.40
C GLN A 214 -19.94 2.54 5.16
N THR A 215 -19.32 3.70 5.27
CA THR A 215 -18.78 4.43 4.12
C THR A 215 -17.27 4.51 4.10
N GLY A 216 -16.58 4.40 5.24
CA GLY A 216 -15.15 4.68 5.40
C GLY A 216 -14.79 6.16 5.32
N GLN A 217 -15.78 7.07 5.42
CA GLN A 217 -15.55 8.52 5.51
C GLN A 217 -15.19 8.95 6.93
N LEU A 218 -14.48 10.08 7.06
CA LEU A 218 -14.17 10.66 8.36
C LEU A 218 -15.46 11.07 9.08
N GLU A 219 -15.78 10.41 10.19
CA GLU A 219 -16.99 10.64 10.98
C GLU A 219 -16.68 11.50 12.21
N ARG A 220 -15.58 11.20 12.89
CA ARG A 220 -15.11 11.92 14.09
C ARG A 220 -13.62 12.20 13.99
N LEU A 221 -13.22 13.37 14.46
CA LEU A 221 -11.83 13.73 14.68
C LEU A 221 -11.68 14.30 16.08
N ARG A 222 -11.11 13.51 16.98
CA ARG A 222 -10.91 13.86 18.39
C ARG A 222 -9.49 14.31 18.64
N TYR A 223 -9.29 15.49 19.21
CA TYR A 223 -8.00 15.95 19.69
C TYR A 223 -7.71 15.33 21.07
N ARG A 224 -6.54 14.72 21.25
CA ARG A 224 -6.16 14.02 22.49
C ARG A 224 -5.85 14.98 23.65
N ARG A 225 -5.45 16.23 23.37
CA ARG A 225 -5.12 17.23 24.40
C ARG A 225 -6.29 18.18 24.62
N GLY A 226 -6.23 19.03 25.64
CA GLY A 226 -7.23 20.10 25.87
C GLY A 226 -8.65 19.60 26.16
N HIS A 227 -8.81 18.62 27.05
CA HIS A 227 -10.11 18.01 27.44
C HIS A 227 -10.85 17.22 26.36
N GLY A 228 -10.21 16.86 25.24
CA GLY A 228 -10.82 15.95 24.28
C GLY A 228 -11.74 16.62 23.28
N LEU A 229 -11.41 17.83 22.82
CA LEU A 229 -12.17 18.54 21.79
C LEU A 229 -12.42 17.61 20.60
N GLU A 230 -13.69 17.48 20.24
CA GLU A 230 -14.13 16.58 19.18
C GLU A 230 -14.76 17.40 18.06
N LEU A 231 -14.21 17.26 16.87
CA LEU A 231 -14.94 17.56 15.64
C LEU A 231 -15.73 16.30 15.33
N PHE A 232 -17.03 16.36 15.57
CA PHE A 232 -17.97 15.34 15.18
C PHE A 232 -18.96 16.02 14.25
N ALA A 233 -19.21 15.38 13.11
CA ALA A 233 -20.35 15.74 12.33
C ALA A 233 -21.56 15.22 13.14
N GLY A 234 -22.13 16.04 14.03
CA GLY A 234 -23.23 15.64 14.91
C GLY A 234 -24.36 16.65 14.84
N GLY A 235 -25.56 16.20 14.48
CA GLY A 235 -26.75 17.06 14.43
C GLY A 235 -27.96 16.33 13.85
N GLU A 236 -29.16 16.86 14.09
CA GLU A 236 -30.42 16.45 13.44
C GLU A 236 -30.45 16.94 11.97
N GLY A 237 -29.45 16.56 11.18
CA GLY A 237 -29.49 16.74 9.73
C GLY A 237 -30.64 15.91 9.14
N HIS A 238 -31.06 16.26 7.91
CA HIS A 238 -32.22 15.74 7.19
C HIS A 238 -32.21 14.21 6.88
N GLY A 239 -32.05 13.35 7.90
CA GLY A 239 -32.01 11.88 7.77
C GLY A 239 -30.67 11.32 7.30
N GLU A 240 -29.57 12.06 7.46
CA GLU A 240 -28.24 11.70 6.95
C GLU A 240 -27.30 11.32 8.10
N PRO A 241 -26.44 10.28 7.97
CA PRO A 241 -25.27 10.13 8.82
C PRO A 241 -24.32 11.30 8.53
N PRO A 242 -24.14 12.23 9.47
CA PRO A 242 -23.22 13.34 9.29
C PRO A 242 -21.76 12.84 9.19
N HIS A 243 -21.03 13.31 8.18
CA HIS A 243 -19.57 13.08 8.01
C HIS A 243 -18.86 14.44 8.00
N ILE A 244 -17.59 14.48 8.46
CA ILE A 244 -16.80 15.72 8.54
C ILE A 244 -16.47 16.24 7.13
N ASP A 245 -16.27 15.30 6.21
CA ASP A 245 -15.95 15.59 4.80
C ASP A 245 -17.24 15.69 3.97
N TRP A 246 -17.22 16.49 2.92
CA TRP A 246 -18.38 16.61 2.03
C TRP A 246 -18.67 15.29 1.32
N ALA A 247 -19.92 14.83 1.36
CA ALA A 247 -20.35 13.65 0.63
C ALA A 247 -20.26 13.89 -0.88
N HIS A 248 -19.54 13.03 -1.60
CA HIS A 248 -19.52 13.05 -3.06
C HIS A 248 -20.89 12.60 -3.57
N ASP A 249 -21.73 13.58 -3.88
CA ASP A 249 -22.98 13.33 -4.56
C ASP A 249 -22.71 13.23 -6.07
N TYR A 250 -23.03 12.10 -6.67
CA TYR A 250 -22.92 11.90 -8.11
C TYR A 250 -24.28 12.14 -8.76
N LEU A 251 -24.29 12.70 -9.97
CA LEU A 251 -25.49 12.84 -10.78
C LEU A 251 -25.56 11.72 -11.80
N ALA A 252 -26.76 11.18 -12.03
CA ALA A 252 -27.02 10.39 -13.23
C ALA A 252 -26.69 11.20 -14.49
N SER A 253 -26.40 10.51 -15.60
CA SER A 253 -26.16 11.14 -16.91
C SER A 253 -27.31 12.03 -17.38
N ASP A 254 -28.54 11.76 -16.93
CA ASP A 254 -29.73 12.57 -17.22
C ASP A 254 -29.89 13.79 -16.29
N ARG A 255 -28.96 14.01 -15.35
CA ARG A 255 -28.92 15.12 -14.37
C ARG A 255 -30.16 15.21 -13.45
N PHE A 256 -31.06 14.23 -13.51
CA PHE A 256 -32.30 14.24 -12.73
C PHE A 256 -32.13 13.59 -11.36
N GLN A 257 -31.16 12.69 -11.25
CA GLN A 257 -30.97 11.88 -10.07
C GLN A 257 -29.65 12.15 -9.36
N LYS A 258 -29.75 12.40 -8.05
CA LYS A 258 -28.62 12.51 -7.12
C LYS A 258 -28.38 11.16 -6.42
N PHE A 259 -27.17 10.62 -6.55
CA PHE A 259 -26.70 9.43 -5.83
C PHE A 259 -25.78 9.87 -4.69
N ARG A 260 -26.12 9.48 -3.47
CA ARG A 260 -25.35 9.82 -2.27
C ARG A 260 -24.70 8.57 -1.71
N VAL A 261 -23.40 8.59 -1.41
CA VAL A 261 -22.66 7.45 -0.82
C VAL A 261 -23.27 6.96 0.50
N THR A 262 -23.99 7.80 1.24
CA THR A 262 -24.66 7.44 2.49
C THR A 262 -25.95 6.61 2.32
N ASN A 263 -26.52 6.56 1.11
CA ASN A 263 -27.75 5.80 0.83
C ASN A 263 -27.51 4.29 0.58
N TRP A 264 -26.30 3.79 0.81
CA TRP A 264 -25.89 2.45 0.43
C TRP A 264 -25.46 1.67 1.67
N ASP A 265 -25.85 0.41 1.76
CA ASP A 265 -25.56 -0.50 2.88
C ASP A 265 -24.07 -0.48 3.28
N ALA A 266 -23.18 -0.68 2.31
CA ALA A 266 -21.75 -0.73 2.54
C ALA A 266 -20.98 -0.32 1.28
N CYS A 267 -19.73 0.09 1.48
CA CYS A 267 -18.80 0.26 0.38
C CYS A 267 -18.49 -1.12 -0.25
N PRO A 268 -18.67 -1.31 -1.57
CA PRO A 268 -18.52 -2.62 -2.20
C PRO A 268 -17.07 -3.09 -2.23
N ASN A 269 -16.12 -2.15 -2.25
CA ASN A 269 -14.68 -2.42 -2.20
C ASN A 269 -13.97 -1.40 -1.33
N VAL A 270 -13.17 -1.92 -0.42
CA VAL A 270 -12.28 -1.12 0.41
C VAL A 270 -10.91 -1.79 0.44
N GLU A 271 -9.86 -0.99 0.32
CA GLU A 271 -8.48 -1.36 0.57
C GLU A 271 -7.96 -0.46 1.68
N VAL A 272 -7.30 -1.07 2.66
CA VAL A 272 -6.68 -0.35 3.76
C VAL A 272 -5.19 -0.67 3.73
N ILE A 273 -4.39 0.33 3.39
CA ILE A 273 -2.94 0.26 3.49
C ILE A 273 -2.55 0.82 4.84
N ARG A 274 -1.89 0.00 5.66
CA ARG A 274 -1.31 0.45 6.93
C ARG A 274 0.18 0.61 6.80
N GLY A 275 0.71 1.67 7.39
CA GLY A 275 2.13 1.76 7.61
C GLY A 275 2.50 2.82 8.63
N PRO A 276 3.80 2.95 8.91
CA PRO A 276 4.30 3.79 9.99
C PRO A 276 4.15 5.29 9.71
N ILE A 277 3.95 5.71 8.46
CA ILE A 277 3.91 7.13 8.07
C ILE A 277 2.52 7.55 7.66
N VAL A 278 1.86 6.71 6.86
CA VAL A 278 0.54 7.00 6.30
C VAL A 278 -0.35 5.77 6.36
N THR A 279 -1.63 6.00 6.63
CA THR A 279 -2.70 5.01 6.43
C THR A 279 -3.57 5.49 5.29
N ILE A 280 -3.80 4.62 4.31
CA ILE A 280 -4.57 4.96 3.11
C ILE A 280 -5.79 4.05 3.05
N VAL A 281 -6.97 4.66 3.01
CA VAL A 281 -8.23 3.95 2.81
C VAL A 281 -8.72 4.25 1.40
N ARG A 282 -8.60 3.27 0.51
CA ARG A 282 -9.13 3.36 -0.86
C ARG A 282 -10.48 2.68 -0.94
N ARG A 283 -11.37 3.29 -1.71
CA ARG A 283 -12.73 2.81 -1.92
C ARG A 283 -13.08 2.99 -3.37
N TRP A 284 -13.69 1.99 -3.97
CA TRP A 284 -14.05 2.05 -5.40
C TRP A 284 -15.22 1.13 -5.72
N GLY A 285 -15.73 1.28 -6.94
CA GLY A 285 -16.89 0.55 -7.43
C GLY A 285 -18.17 1.35 -7.30
N PHE A 286 -19.17 0.96 -8.08
CA PHE A 286 -20.53 1.43 -7.88
C PHE A 286 -21.05 0.66 -6.67
N PRO A 287 -21.53 1.31 -5.61
CA PRO A 287 -22.20 0.55 -4.57
C PRO A 287 -23.44 -0.11 -5.21
N HIS A 288 -24.06 -1.11 -4.59
CA HIS A 288 -25.22 -1.80 -5.18
C HIS A 288 -26.45 -1.50 -4.32
N SER A 289 -27.49 -0.93 -4.93
CA SER A 289 -28.82 -0.96 -4.31
C SER A 289 -29.42 -2.35 -4.55
N PRO A 290 -30.11 -2.97 -3.57
CA PRO A 290 -30.80 -4.25 -3.74
C PRO A 290 -31.83 -4.26 -4.90
N LEU A 291 -32.15 -3.09 -5.44
CA LEU A 291 -33.10 -2.89 -6.52
C LEU A 291 -32.46 -2.31 -7.80
N HIS A 292 -31.13 -2.18 -7.91
CA HIS A 292 -30.50 -1.69 -9.14
C HIS A 292 -30.45 -2.77 -10.23
N PRO A 293 -30.82 -2.49 -11.50
CA PRO A 293 -31.23 -1.19 -12.06
C PRO A 293 -32.74 -0.88 -11.97
N MET A 294 -33.57 -1.79 -11.47
CA MET A 294 -35.04 -1.69 -11.49
C MET A 294 -35.63 -0.49 -10.72
N PHE A 295 -35.06 -0.10 -9.57
CA PHE A 295 -35.47 1.08 -8.81
C PHE A 295 -34.24 1.86 -8.33
N PRO A 296 -34.12 3.14 -8.75
CA PRO A 296 -33.10 4.02 -8.22
C PRO A 296 -33.41 4.40 -6.76
N ALA A 297 -32.39 4.41 -5.89
CA ALA A 297 -32.49 4.68 -4.44
C ALA A 297 -32.89 6.13 -4.06
N SER A 298 -33.56 6.87 -4.94
CA SER A 298 -34.00 8.25 -4.72
C SER A 298 -35.46 8.51 -5.10
N ARG A 299 -36.29 7.48 -5.37
CA ARG A 299 -37.71 7.69 -5.73
C ARG A 299 -38.59 8.29 -4.62
N MET A 300 -38.03 8.71 -3.48
CA MET A 300 -38.80 9.26 -2.37
C MET A 300 -38.15 10.48 -1.71
N LEU A 301 -37.95 11.58 -2.44
CA LEU A 301 -37.80 12.90 -1.81
C LEU A 301 -38.55 13.97 -2.61
N HIS A 302 -39.86 14.04 -2.41
CA HIS A 302 -40.67 15.18 -2.84
C HIS A 302 -40.63 16.25 -1.72
N TYR A 303 -39.56 17.03 -1.65
CA TYR A 303 -39.36 18.07 -0.63
C TYR A 303 -39.53 19.47 -1.25
N PRO A 304 -40.69 20.16 -1.05
CA PRO A 304 -40.99 21.41 -1.75
C PRO A 304 -40.17 22.63 -1.28
N GLY A 305 -39.39 22.49 -0.20
CA GLY A 305 -38.69 23.61 0.47
C GLY A 305 -37.20 23.72 0.19
N HIS A 306 -36.59 22.85 -0.64
CA HIS A 306 -35.16 22.89 -0.97
C HIS A 306 -34.94 22.71 -2.48
N GLY A 307 -34.05 23.51 -3.07
CA GLY A 307 -33.63 23.37 -4.46
C GLY A 307 -32.91 22.04 -4.69
N GLN A 308 -33.13 21.42 -5.85
CA GLN A 308 -32.59 20.10 -6.21
C GLN A 308 -31.07 20.11 -6.54
N LEU A 309 -30.43 21.29 -6.53
CA LEU A 309 -29.05 21.45 -6.95
C LEU A 309 -28.25 22.27 -5.92
N TRP A 310 -27.29 21.62 -5.26
CA TRP A 310 -26.19 22.28 -4.56
C TRP A 310 -24.90 21.64 -5.08
N SER A 311 -24.38 22.16 -6.18
CA SER A 311 -23.03 21.86 -6.67
C SER A 311 -22.28 23.18 -6.74
N ARG A 312 -21.07 23.25 -6.16
CA ARG A 312 -20.17 24.38 -6.40
C ARG A 312 -18.82 23.93 -6.96
N TRP A 313 -18.41 24.72 -7.96
CA TRP A 313 -17.11 24.90 -8.62
C TRP A 313 -16.55 23.78 -9.52
N ALA A 314 -16.54 22.50 -9.13
CA ALA A 314 -15.79 21.48 -9.89
C ALA A 314 -16.46 20.99 -11.20
N LEU A 315 -17.76 21.23 -11.38
CA LEU A 315 -18.54 20.81 -12.55
C LEU A 315 -19.30 21.98 -13.19
N ARG A 316 -18.81 23.20 -12.97
CA ARG A 316 -19.52 24.45 -13.31
C ARG A 316 -19.79 24.60 -14.81
N ASP A 317 -18.95 24.00 -15.66
CA ASP A 317 -18.95 24.23 -17.12
C ASP A 317 -19.29 22.96 -17.92
N ASP A 318 -20.12 22.09 -17.37
CA ASP A 318 -20.70 20.94 -18.09
C ASP A 318 -19.67 19.96 -18.71
N PRO A 319 -18.69 19.43 -17.94
CA PRO A 319 -17.76 18.46 -18.49
C PRO A 319 -18.49 17.14 -18.77
N GLU A 320 -18.55 16.74 -20.03
CA GLU A 320 -18.88 15.37 -20.42
C GLU A 320 -17.75 14.45 -19.95
N LEU A 321 -17.97 13.71 -18.87
CA LEU A 321 -17.01 12.72 -18.38
C LEU A 321 -17.09 11.47 -19.25
N VAL A 322 -15.97 11.06 -19.84
CA VAL A 322 -15.85 9.85 -20.67
C VAL A 322 -15.41 8.67 -19.79
N ALA A 323 -15.73 7.44 -20.20
CA ALA A 323 -15.21 6.24 -19.54
C ALA A 323 -13.67 6.28 -19.49
N GLY A 324 -13.11 6.22 -18.28
CA GLY A 324 -11.68 6.40 -18.02
C GLY A 324 -11.34 7.72 -17.32
N ASP A 325 -12.25 8.68 -17.30
CA ASP A 325 -12.04 9.93 -16.56
C ASP A 325 -11.97 9.69 -15.05
N ARG A 326 -10.96 10.29 -14.42
CA ARG A 326 -10.68 10.17 -12.99
C ARG A 326 -10.97 11.48 -12.29
N LEU A 327 -12.05 11.52 -11.51
CA LEU A 327 -12.30 12.61 -10.56
C LEU A 327 -11.41 12.40 -9.33
N VAL A 328 -10.32 13.14 -9.26
CA VAL A 328 -9.40 13.12 -8.11
C VAL A 328 -9.70 14.31 -7.22
N GLN A 329 -10.55 14.13 -6.22
CA GLN A 329 -10.75 15.13 -5.18
C GLN A 329 -9.69 14.95 -4.09
N ARG A 330 -8.80 15.95 -3.95
CA ARG A 330 -7.82 16.01 -2.85
C ARG A 330 -8.32 17.00 -1.81
N ASN A 331 -9.07 16.52 -0.83
CA ASN A 331 -9.34 17.32 0.37
C ASN A 331 -8.20 17.04 1.36
N ALA A 332 -7.45 18.07 1.74
CA ALA A 332 -6.46 18.00 2.79
C ALA A 332 -6.95 18.85 3.96
N TYR A 333 -7.11 18.24 5.12
CA TYR A 333 -7.49 18.93 6.35
C TYR A 333 -6.26 19.04 7.24
N LEU A 334 -5.92 20.25 7.64
CA LEU A 334 -4.98 20.49 8.72
C LEU A 334 -5.78 20.95 9.94
N THR A 335 -5.76 20.14 10.99
CA THR A 335 -6.29 20.53 12.30
C THR A 335 -5.13 20.87 13.21
N ALA A 336 -5.09 22.12 13.65
CA ALA A 336 -4.05 22.63 14.53
C ALA A 336 -4.66 23.62 15.54
N PRO A 337 -4.07 23.78 16.73
CA PRO A 337 -4.47 24.83 17.66
C PRO A 337 -4.42 26.20 16.99
N TYR A 338 -5.40 27.06 17.28
CA TYR A 338 -5.39 28.45 16.85
C TYR A 338 -4.99 29.34 18.03
N PRO A 339 -3.71 29.71 18.18
CA PRO A 339 -3.30 30.64 19.21
C PRO A 339 -3.92 32.02 18.94
N PRO A 340 -4.54 32.68 19.93
CA PRO A 340 -5.24 33.96 19.72
C PRO A 340 -4.36 35.05 19.11
N ASP A 341 -3.08 35.10 19.50
CA ASP A 341 -2.17 36.19 19.12
C ASP A 341 -1.40 35.90 17.82
N GLU A 342 -1.13 34.62 17.52
CA GLU A 342 -0.27 34.21 16.39
C GLU A 342 -1.00 33.42 15.30
N GLY A 343 -2.27 33.06 15.52
CA GLY A 343 -3.00 32.12 14.67
C GLY A 343 -3.17 32.60 13.23
N ALA A 344 -3.37 33.90 13.00
CA ALA A 344 -3.43 34.45 11.64
C ALA A 344 -2.10 34.34 10.89
N SER A 345 -0.98 34.55 11.59
CA SER A 345 0.36 34.38 11.03
C SER A 345 0.62 32.90 10.71
N GLN A 346 0.31 31.99 11.65
CA GLN A 346 0.45 30.54 11.43
C GLN A 346 -0.36 30.05 10.23
N ILE A 347 -1.60 30.52 10.05
CA ILE A 347 -2.39 30.16 8.85
C ILE A 347 -1.71 30.66 7.58
N GLY A 348 -1.18 31.89 7.57
CA GLY A 348 -0.44 32.43 6.43
C GLY A 348 0.81 31.59 6.10
N GLU A 349 1.51 31.10 7.13
CA GLU A 349 2.65 30.19 6.97
C GLU A 349 2.23 28.84 6.38
N TRP A 350 1.14 28.24 6.86
CA TRP A 350 0.61 26.99 6.30
C TRP A 350 0.17 27.14 4.85
N VAL A 351 -0.55 28.21 4.51
CA VAL A 351 -0.95 28.49 3.12
C VAL A 351 0.27 28.63 2.22
N THR A 352 1.30 29.34 2.68
CA THR A 352 2.56 29.48 1.94
C THR A 352 3.24 28.12 1.75
N ARG A 353 3.35 27.33 2.82
CA ARG A 353 3.93 25.99 2.82
C ARG A 353 3.21 25.05 1.85
N PHE A 354 1.88 25.00 1.88
CA PHE A 354 1.08 24.14 1.01
C PHE A 354 1.15 24.54 -0.48
N ARG A 355 1.43 25.80 -0.77
CA ARG A 355 1.67 26.28 -2.14
C ARG A 355 3.10 26.04 -2.63
N ASN A 356 4.03 25.77 -1.71
CA ASN A 356 5.44 25.54 -2.01
C ASN A 356 5.89 24.24 -1.32
N PRO A 357 5.39 23.06 -1.75
CA PRO A 357 5.85 21.79 -1.19
C PRO A 357 7.33 21.58 -1.44
N VAL A 358 7.97 20.74 -0.63
CA VAL A 358 9.34 20.30 -0.90
C VAL A 358 9.46 19.67 -2.28
N VAL A 359 10.59 19.93 -2.95
CA VAL A 359 10.87 19.41 -4.29
C VAL A 359 11.94 18.35 -4.18
N VAL A 360 11.66 17.19 -4.80
CA VAL A 360 12.63 16.11 -4.96
C VAL A 360 13.29 16.24 -6.31
N SER A 361 14.57 16.57 -6.31
CA SER A 361 15.41 16.47 -7.50
C SER A 361 16.12 15.12 -7.51
N GLN A 362 16.17 14.51 -8.68
CA GLN A 362 16.97 13.32 -8.92
C GLN A 362 18.38 13.77 -9.29
N TYR A 363 19.39 13.16 -8.68
CA TYR A 363 20.74 13.27 -9.24
C TYR A 363 20.80 12.41 -10.52
N PRO A 364 21.31 12.93 -11.64
CA PRO A 364 21.11 12.34 -12.95
C PRO A 364 21.72 10.94 -13.07
N SER A 365 20.98 10.06 -13.74
CA SER A 365 21.43 8.79 -14.29
C SER A 365 22.22 9.00 -15.60
N ARG A 366 23.37 8.31 -15.68
CA ARG A 366 24.27 7.92 -16.80
C ARG A 366 24.60 8.84 -18.00
N GLU A 367 23.86 9.88 -18.36
CA GLU A 367 24.30 10.78 -19.46
C GLU A 367 25.31 11.83 -18.99
N ALA A 368 25.30 12.17 -17.71
CA ALA A 368 26.43 12.79 -17.03
C ALA A 368 27.27 11.66 -16.42
N GLY A 369 28.48 11.43 -16.94
CA GLY A 369 29.38 10.36 -16.48
C GLY A 369 29.40 10.22 -14.95
N ALA A 370 29.47 8.97 -14.46
CA ALA A 370 29.37 8.59 -13.05
C ALA A 370 29.81 9.70 -12.09
N VAL A 371 28.84 10.45 -11.55
CA VAL A 371 29.11 11.47 -10.54
C VAL A 371 29.56 10.70 -9.31
N LEU A 372 30.86 10.74 -9.00
CA LEU A 372 31.40 10.10 -7.82
C LEU A 372 30.75 10.73 -6.59
N PHE A 373 30.40 9.90 -5.60
CA PHE A 373 29.89 10.42 -4.33
C PHE A 373 30.84 11.46 -3.71
N SER A 374 32.15 11.40 -4.01
CA SER A 374 33.17 12.38 -3.60
C SER A 374 32.85 13.81 -4.05
N THR A 375 32.15 14.00 -5.18
CA THR A 375 31.70 15.31 -5.65
C THR A 375 30.50 15.86 -4.86
N LEU A 376 29.78 15.00 -4.10
CA LEU A 376 28.65 15.39 -3.26
C LEU A 376 29.08 15.81 -1.85
N SER A 377 30.23 15.32 -1.38
CA SER A 377 30.81 15.62 -0.06
C SER A 377 31.56 16.96 0.03
N GLY A 378 31.59 17.76 -1.06
CA GLY A 378 32.36 19.01 -1.13
C GLY A 378 33.86 18.75 -1.23
N ASP A 379 34.60 19.67 -1.86
CA ASP A 379 36.06 19.62 -2.12
C ASP A 379 36.94 19.70 -0.85
N HIS A 380 36.43 19.32 0.30
CA HIS A 380 37.25 19.13 1.47
C HIS A 380 37.88 17.74 1.40
N SER A 381 39.20 17.71 1.53
CA SER A 381 39.98 16.52 1.84
C SER A 381 39.48 15.97 3.19
N ASP A 382 38.33 15.31 3.16
CA ASP A 382 37.58 14.91 4.34
C ASP A 382 38.31 13.73 4.97
N THR A 383 39.16 14.09 5.91
CA THR A 383 39.96 13.18 6.69
C THR A 383 38.99 12.58 7.71
N GLN A 384 38.73 11.27 7.58
CA GLN A 384 37.92 10.45 8.49
C GLN A 384 36.41 10.75 8.50
N ALA A 385 35.68 10.22 7.52
CA ALA A 385 34.25 9.94 7.69
C ALA A 385 34.07 8.88 8.80
N SER A 386 33.43 9.25 9.91
CA SER A 386 33.07 8.30 10.97
C SER A 386 32.03 7.29 10.48
N ALA A 387 32.17 6.02 10.89
CA ALA A 387 31.16 5.01 10.58
C ALA A 387 29.80 5.40 11.21
N PRO A 388 28.70 5.34 10.45
CA PRO A 388 27.38 5.66 11.00
C PRO A 388 27.03 4.75 12.18
N PRO A 389 26.37 5.28 13.23
CA PRO A 389 25.94 4.46 14.35
C PRO A 389 24.88 3.42 13.91
N GLY A 390 25.07 2.17 14.31
CA GLY A 390 24.14 1.07 14.03
C GLY A 390 24.35 0.38 12.68
N ARG A 391 23.30 -0.27 12.16
CA ARG A 391 23.23 -0.88 10.83
C ARG A 391 21.86 -0.59 10.23
N LEU A 392 21.77 -0.51 8.92
CA LEU A 392 20.47 -0.39 8.24
C LEU A 392 19.66 -1.68 8.37
N ALA A 393 20.34 -2.81 8.15
CA ALA A 393 19.80 -4.15 8.32
C ALA A 393 19.84 -4.60 9.78
N THR A 394 18.75 -5.20 10.25
CA THR A 394 18.68 -5.91 11.54
C THR A 394 19.43 -7.25 11.48
N ALA A 395 19.62 -7.91 12.63
CA ALA A 395 20.37 -9.18 12.71
C ALA A 395 19.78 -10.30 11.82
N GLY A 396 18.47 -10.29 11.56
CA GLY A 396 17.79 -11.23 10.66
C GLY A 396 17.88 -10.86 9.17
N GLU A 397 18.40 -9.68 8.84
CA GLU A 397 18.51 -9.14 7.48
C GLU A 397 19.96 -9.21 6.93
N GLU A 398 20.84 -9.91 7.64
CA GLU A 398 22.21 -10.16 7.19
C GLU A 398 22.23 -11.08 5.95
N THR A 399 23.22 -10.90 5.06
CA THR A 399 23.38 -11.74 3.85
C THR A 399 23.48 -13.23 4.17
N THR A 400 24.04 -13.59 5.32
CA THR A 400 24.10 -14.97 5.83
C THR A 400 22.71 -15.55 6.10
N CYS A 401 21.76 -14.72 6.55
CA CYS A 401 20.36 -15.11 6.76
C CYS A 401 19.61 -15.27 5.43
N ALA A 402 20.05 -14.61 4.34
CA ALA A 402 19.39 -14.70 3.03
C ALA A 402 19.31 -16.15 2.52
N LEU A 403 20.41 -16.91 2.64
CA LEU A 403 20.43 -18.31 2.22
C LEU A 403 19.49 -19.19 3.04
N LEU A 404 19.47 -19.00 4.36
CA LEU A 404 18.56 -19.74 5.23
C LEU A 404 17.09 -19.36 4.93
N LYS A 405 16.80 -18.07 4.75
CA LYS A 405 15.47 -17.60 4.35
C LYS A 405 15.03 -18.20 3.02
N GLN A 406 15.92 -18.26 2.03
CA GLN A 406 15.63 -18.94 0.77
C GLN A 406 15.32 -20.42 1.02
N SER A 407 16.16 -21.14 1.77
CA SER A 407 15.88 -22.55 2.12
C SER A 407 14.57 -22.74 2.88
N MET A 408 14.15 -21.78 3.70
CA MET A 408 12.87 -21.81 4.38
C MET A 408 11.69 -21.58 3.42
N TRP A 409 11.82 -20.64 2.49
CA TRP A 409 10.82 -20.43 1.42
C TRP A 409 10.70 -21.66 0.52
N ASP A 410 11.84 -22.23 0.10
CA ASP A 410 11.87 -23.48 -0.68
C ASP A 410 11.21 -24.62 0.10
N ALA A 411 11.50 -24.74 1.39
CA ALA A 411 10.88 -25.74 2.24
C ALA A 411 9.36 -25.53 2.41
N LEU A 412 8.88 -24.30 2.39
CA LEU A 412 7.44 -23.98 2.42
C LEU A 412 6.74 -24.28 1.10
N HIS A 413 7.47 -24.23 -0.04
CA HIS A 413 6.96 -24.71 -1.32
C HIS A 413 6.71 -26.22 -1.32
N ASP A 414 7.42 -26.98 -0.49
CA ASP A 414 7.17 -28.42 -0.33
C ASP A 414 5.92 -28.73 0.50
N VAL A 415 5.36 -27.74 1.20
CA VAL A 415 4.19 -27.94 2.07
C VAL A 415 2.92 -27.67 1.29
N GLN A 416 2.25 -28.76 0.90
CA GLN A 416 0.97 -28.71 0.20
C GLN A 416 -0.16 -28.24 1.12
N ASP A 417 -1.11 -27.50 0.56
CA ASP A 417 -2.38 -27.24 1.19
C ASP A 417 -3.31 -28.44 0.98
N ASP A 418 -3.51 -29.24 2.03
CA ASP A 418 -4.36 -30.43 2.01
C ASP A 418 -5.82 -30.13 1.60
N MET A 419 -6.26 -28.87 1.64
CA MET A 419 -7.57 -28.46 1.14
C MET A 419 -7.68 -28.56 -0.39
N PHE A 420 -6.55 -28.59 -1.10
CA PHE A 420 -6.45 -28.66 -2.57
C PHE A 420 -5.75 -29.95 -3.03
N TYR A 421 -6.22 -31.11 -2.58
CA TYR A 421 -5.63 -32.43 -2.87
C TYR A 421 -5.55 -32.85 -4.36
N THR A 422 -6.13 -32.09 -5.29
CA THR A 422 -6.07 -32.33 -6.75
C THR A 422 -5.18 -31.36 -7.51
N VAL A 423 -4.65 -30.33 -6.83
CA VAL A 423 -3.86 -29.26 -7.43
C VAL A 423 -2.54 -29.15 -6.68
N ASP A 424 -1.45 -28.89 -7.40
CA ASP A 424 -0.15 -28.60 -6.78
C ASP A 424 -0.18 -27.18 -6.18
N ALA A 425 -0.81 -27.05 -5.02
CA ALA A 425 -1.04 -25.82 -4.30
C ALA A 425 -0.31 -25.87 -2.96
N ASN A 426 0.77 -25.11 -2.85
CA ASN A 426 1.61 -25.09 -1.65
C ASN A 426 1.44 -23.81 -0.84
N LEU A 427 1.78 -23.82 0.44
CA LEU A 427 1.54 -22.69 1.35
C LEU A 427 2.24 -21.40 0.93
N ALA A 428 3.48 -21.49 0.41
CA ALA A 428 4.23 -20.33 -0.05
C ALA A 428 3.59 -19.73 -1.31
N GLY A 429 3.28 -20.58 -2.29
CA GLY A 429 2.72 -20.19 -3.57
C GLY A 429 1.24 -19.82 -3.52
N MET A 430 0.51 -20.25 -2.50
CA MET A 430 -0.82 -19.72 -2.18
C MET A 430 -0.76 -18.31 -1.58
N GLY A 431 0.42 -17.81 -1.21
CA GLY A 431 0.59 -16.50 -0.61
C GLY A 431 0.11 -16.43 0.85
N TYR A 432 0.08 -17.56 1.57
CA TYR A 432 -0.32 -17.59 2.99
C TYR A 432 0.77 -17.10 3.94
N VAL A 433 2.03 -17.19 3.53
CA VAL A 433 3.16 -16.66 4.29
C VAL A 433 3.46 -15.26 3.80
N TYR A 434 3.30 -14.26 4.66
CA TYR A 434 3.57 -12.86 4.34
C TYR A 434 5.03 -12.47 4.59
N ASP A 435 5.62 -13.01 5.66
CA ASP A 435 7.00 -12.70 6.04
C ASP A 435 7.65 -13.82 6.85
N LEU A 436 8.96 -13.98 6.66
CA LEU A 436 9.81 -14.88 7.42
C LEU A 436 10.90 -14.08 8.11
N ARG A 437 10.80 -14.05 9.44
CA ARG A 437 11.62 -13.18 10.28
C ARG A 437 12.58 -13.99 11.12
N MET A 438 13.78 -13.45 11.36
CA MET A 438 14.75 -14.01 12.28
C MET A 438 15.12 -12.96 13.35
N PRO A 439 14.26 -12.74 14.36
CA PRO A 439 14.35 -11.58 15.25
C PRO A 439 15.69 -11.49 15.99
N ASP A 440 16.27 -12.63 16.35
CA ASP A 440 17.52 -12.73 17.10
C ASP A 440 18.72 -13.14 16.20
N GLY A 441 18.55 -13.04 14.87
CA GLY A 441 19.55 -13.40 13.87
C GLY A 441 19.86 -14.90 13.77
N LEU A 442 20.84 -15.25 12.94
CA LEU A 442 21.18 -16.64 12.59
C LEU A 442 21.55 -17.52 13.78
N ALA A 443 22.23 -16.98 14.78
CA ALA A 443 22.74 -17.74 15.92
C ALA A 443 21.63 -18.31 16.82
N SER A 444 20.48 -17.64 16.88
CA SER A 444 19.34 -18.06 17.70
C SER A 444 18.57 -19.24 17.13
N GLY A 445 18.61 -19.40 15.80
CA GLY A 445 17.72 -20.31 15.06
C GLY A 445 16.22 -20.05 15.27
N ARG A 446 15.81 -18.92 15.86
CA ARG A 446 14.41 -18.57 16.07
C ARG A 446 13.84 -17.92 14.82
N VAL A 447 12.72 -18.44 14.33
CA VAL A 447 12.01 -17.95 13.16
C VAL A 447 10.60 -17.51 13.57
N GLU A 448 10.18 -16.34 13.11
CA GLU A 448 8.79 -15.87 13.23
C GLU A 448 8.16 -15.84 11.84
N VAL A 449 7.04 -16.53 11.68
CA VAL A 449 6.29 -16.67 10.42
C VAL A 449 5.04 -15.81 10.52
N THR A 450 4.94 -14.77 9.69
CA THR A 450 3.71 -13.99 9.55
C THR A 450 2.79 -14.72 8.58
N PHE A 451 1.63 -15.18 9.06
CA PHE A 451 0.78 -16.14 8.34
C PHE A 451 -0.67 -15.66 8.23
N THR A 452 -1.31 -15.83 7.07
CA THR A 452 -2.71 -15.44 6.80
C THR A 452 -3.55 -16.64 6.35
N MET A 453 -4.87 -16.45 6.19
CA MET A 453 -5.78 -17.44 5.58
C MET A 453 -6.89 -16.80 4.73
N PRO A 454 -7.47 -17.53 3.76
CA PRO A 454 -8.53 -17.02 2.87
C PRO A 454 -9.82 -16.57 3.57
N HIS A 455 -10.14 -17.10 4.75
CA HIS A 455 -11.41 -16.82 5.42
C HIS A 455 -11.23 -16.46 6.90
N ARG A 456 -11.90 -15.38 7.32
CA ARG A 456 -12.03 -14.99 8.73
C ARG A 456 -13.08 -15.88 9.40
N GLY A 457 -12.68 -17.02 9.99
CA GLY A 457 -13.62 -17.92 10.68
C GLY A 457 -13.03 -19.29 11.06
N ARG A 458 -13.63 -19.90 12.11
CA ARG A 458 -13.22 -21.10 12.90
C ARG A 458 -11.69 -21.30 13.03
N PRO A 459 -11.10 -21.22 14.24
CA PRO A 459 -9.65 -21.18 14.48
C PRO A 459 -8.95 -22.52 14.19
N MET A 460 -8.85 -22.88 12.92
CA MET A 460 -8.09 -24.02 12.40
C MET A 460 -6.86 -23.55 11.62
N TYR A 461 -6.37 -22.33 11.84
CA TYR A 461 -5.09 -21.89 11.22
C TYR A 461 -3.94 -22.84 11.53
N ARG A 462 -4.00 -23.52 12.69
CA ARG A 462 -3.06 -24.56 13.08
C ARG A 462 -3.03 -25.74 12.10
N TYR A 463 -4.13 -26.04 11.40
CA TYR A 463 -4.17 -27.10 10.40
C TYR A 463 -3.21 -26.80 9.24
N LEU A 464 -3.18 -25.56 8.76
CA LEU A 464 -2.25 -25.11 7.71
C LEU A 464 -0.86 -24.75 8.27
N ALA A 465 -0.81 -24.13 9.45
CA ALA A 465 0.43 -23.65 10.04
C ALA A 465 1.27 -24.75 10.69
N ASN A 466 0.69 -25.83 11.22
CA ASN A 466 1.46 -26.91 11.85
C ASN A 466 2.35 -27.66 10.86
N PRO A 467 1.89 -28.04 9.64
CA PRO A 467 2.75 -28.58 8.60
C PRO A 467 3.90 -27.64 8.24
N ALA A 468 3.63 -26.33 8.11
CA ALA A 468 4.66 -25.31 7.88
C ALA A 468 5.71 -25.30 9.00
N VAL A 469 5.28 -25.27 10.27
CA VAL A 469 6.18 -25.31 11.43
C VAL A 469 7.00 -26.60 11.45
N ALA A 470 6.37 -27.74 11.19
CA ALA A 470 7.05 -29.04 11.18
C ALA A 470 8.11 -29.12 10.08
N ARG A 471 7.80 -28.59 8.89
CA ARG A 471 8.73 -28.55 7.76
C ARG A 471 9.86 -27.55 7.98
N LEU A 472 9.56 -26.35 8.47
CA LEU A 472 10.57 -25.32 8.78
C LEU A 472 11.55 -25.80 9.86
N ARG A 473 11.10 -26.56 10.87
CA ARG A 473 11.99 -27.16 11.89
C ARG A 473 12.96 -28.20 11.34
N GLN A 474 12.74 -28.72 10.13
CA GLN A 474 13.66 -29.64 9.47
C GLN A 474 14.76 -28.89 8.69
N VAL A 475 14.60 -27.58 8.46
CA VAL A 475 15.60 -26.78 7.76
C VAL A 475 16.82 -26.60 8.67
N PRO A 476 18.04 -26.98 8.22
CA PRO A 476 19.25 -26.82 9.02
C PRO A 476 19.45 -25.36 9.47
N GLY A 477 19.60 -25.15 10.77
CA GLY A 477 19.74 -23.81 11.37
C GLY A 477 18.47 -23.25 11.99
N VAL A 478 17.30 -23.86 11.74
CA VAL A 478 16.04 -23.51 12.44
C VAL A 478 15.91 -24.34 13.71
N GLN A 479 15.81 -23.68 14.85
CA GLN A 479 15.64 -24.30 16.18
C GLN A 479 14.21 -24.15 16.70
N ASP A 480 13.61 -22.97 16.51
CA ASP A 480 12.25 -22.67 16.96
C ASP A 480 11.49 -21.86 15.92
N VAL A 481 10.18 -22.09 15.83
CA VAL A 481 9.29 -21.45 14.86
C VAL A 481 8.04 -20.96 15.58
N THR A 482 7.82 -19.65 15.55
CA THR A 482 6.63 -19.00 16.08
C THR A 482 5.76 -18.51 14.93
N VAL A 483 4.46 -18.85 14.95
CA VAL A 483 3.51 -18.39 13.93
C VAL A 483 2.70 -17.23 14.48
N VAL A 484 2.72 -16.11 13.75
CA VAL A 484 1.95 -14.90 14.03
C VAL A 484 0.81 -14.80 13.03
N PRO A 485 -0.41 -15.20 13.40
CA PRO A 485 -1.55 -15.10 12.50
C PRO A 485 -1.95 -13.63 12.31
N VAL A 486 -2.11 -13.22 11.06
CA VAL A 486 -2.56 -11.88 10.66
C VAL A 486 -3.77 -11.99 9.74
N TRP A 487 -4.64 -10.99 9.81
CA TRP A 487 -5.82 -10.86 8.94
C TRP A 487 -5.79 -9.62 8.07
N ASP A 488 -4.81 -8.77 8.32
CA ASP A 488 -4.59 -7.52 7.63
C ASP A 488 -3.11 -7.46 7.24
N PRO A 489 -2.78 -7.37 5.94
CA PRO A 489 -3.71 -7.31 4.81
C PRO A 489 -4.60 -8.56 4.66
N PRO A 490 -5.87 -8.45 4.21
CA PRO A 490 -6.68 -9.62 3.91
C PRO A 490 -6.02 -10.44 2.80
N TRP A 491 -6.12 -11.76 2.88
CA TRP A 491 -5.64 -12.61 1.80
C TRP A 491 -6.54 -12.43 0.57
N GLY A 492 -5.92 -12.37 -0.61
CA GLY A 492 -6.60 -12.35 -1.90
C GLY A 492 -5.86 -13.21 -2.92
N PRO A 493 -6.55 -13.69 -3.98
CA PRO A 493 -5.93 -14.53 -5.02
C PRO A 493 -4.76 -13.88 -5.76
N ASP A 494 -4.67 -12.55 -5.71
CA ASP A 494 -3.58 -11.74 -6.27
C ASP A 494 -2.21 -12.03 -5.63
N ARG A 495 -2.20 -12.61 -4.43
CA ARG A 495 -0.98 -12.98 -3.70
C ARG A 495 -0.42 -14.34 -4.09
N MET A 496 -1.15 -15.15 -4.83
CA MET A 496 -0.63 -16.44 -5.30
C MET A 496 0.57 -16.22 -6.21
N ASP A 497 1.56 -17.09 -6.23
CA ASP A 497 2.66 -17.04 -7.20
C ASP A 497 2.20 -17.45 -8.61
N ASP A 498 3.06 -17.31 -9.61
CA ASP A 498 2.69 -17.61 -11.00
C ASP A 498 2.52 -19.13 -11.24
N ASP A 499 3.25 -19.97 -10.50
CA ASP A 499 3.26 -21.43 -10.68
C ASP A 499 2.01 -22.07 -10.08
N THR A 500 1.67 -21.70 -8.85
CA THR A 500 0.44 -22.07 -8.15
C THR A 500 -0.78 -21.52 -8.86
N TRP A 501 -0.71 -20.27 -9.36
CA TRP A 501 -1.79 -19.73 -10.18
C TRP A 501 -2.06 -20.58 -11.43
N ARG A 502 -0.99 -21.01 -12.13
CA ARG A 502 -1.11 -21.90 -13.29
C ARG A 502 -1.60 -23.29 -12.89
N ALA A 503 -1.18 -23.82 -11.74
CA ALA A 503 -1.64 -25.11 -11.23
C ALA A 503 -3.13 -25.08 -10.86
N MET A 504 -3.60 -23.98 -10.28
CA MET A 504 -5.03 -23.72 -10.00
C MET A 504 -5.86 -23.55 -11.28
N ASP A 505 -5.16 -23.30 -12.38
CA ASP A 505 -5.70 -23.19 -13.72
C ASP A 505 -6.70 -22.05 -13.88
N PHE A 506 -6.35 -20.92 -13.27
CA PHE A 506 -7.13 -19.70 -13.38
C PHE A 506 -6.69 -18.87 -14.60
N PRO A 507 -7.62 -18.19 -15.30
CA PRO A 507 -7.35 -17.56 -16.60
C PRO A 507 -6.44 -16.33 -16.52
N VAL A 508 -6.58 -15.50 -15.48
CA VAL A 508 -5.83 -14.25 -15.37
C VAL A 508 -5.53 -13.88 -13.91
N LYS A 509 -4.24 -13.92 -13.54
CA LYS A 509 -3.76 -13.59 -12.19
C LYS A 509 -3.94 -12.12 -11.87
N PRO A 510 -4.83 -11.71 -10.93
CA PRO A 510 -5.07 -10.32 -10.58
C PRO A 510 -3.78 -9.64 -10.12
N PRO A 511 -3.61 -8.31 -10.34
CA PRO A 511 -2.43 -7.61 -9.85
C PRO A 511 -2.40 -7.66 -8.32
N VAL A 512 -1.20 -7.79 -7.76
CA VAL A 512 -0.97 -7.81 -6.31
C VAL A 512 -1.68 -6.62 -5.67
N SER A 513 -2.72 -6.88 -4.88
CA SER A 513 -3.38 -5.89 -4.04
C SER A 513 -2.41 -5.56 -2.93
N THR A 514 -1.84 -4.36 -3.00
CA THR A 514 -1.05 -3.82 -1.92
C THR A 514 -1.97 -3.39 -0.80
N ALA A 515 -2.36 -4.34 0.03
CA ALA A 515 -2.76 -4.07 1.38
C ALA A 515 -1.54 -4.14 2.31
#